data_AF-A0A8K0AI52-F1
#
_entry.id   AF-A0A8K0AI52-F1
#
_cell.length_a   1.000
_cell.length_b   1.000
_cell.length_c   1.000
_cell.angle_alpha   90.00
_cell.angle_beta   90.00
_cell.angle_gamma   90.00
#
_symmetry.space_group_name_H-M   'P 1'
#
loop_
_entity.id
_entity.type
_entity.pdbx_description
1 polymer ?
#
loop_
_entity_poly.entity_id
_entity_poly.type
_entity_poly.pdbx_seq_one_letter_code
_entity_poly.pdbx_strand_id
1 'polypeptide(L)' 'MDSSKHDEIIDFDRLVNLQGCGRYYQAVQECMERSERDWRACQSEVRAFRNCYKHSEFVKARESQAQK' A
#
# COMPACT_ATOMS: atom_id res chain seq x y z
N MET A 1 -20.84 -27.78 -0.37
CA MET A 1 -19.66 -27.33 0.39
C MET A 1 -19.70 -25.81 0.38
N ASP A 2 -19.94 -25.24 1.55
CA ASP A 2 -20.23 -23.83 1.78
C ASP A 2 -19.01 -22.97 1.40
N SER A 3 -19.15 -22.18 0.34
CA SER A 3 -18.10 -21.29 -0.20
C SER A 3 -18.35 -19.84 0.22
N SER A 4 -18.98 -19.63 1.39
CA SER A 4 -19.51 -18.34 1.85
C SER A 4 -18.65 -17.68 2.94
N LYS A 5 -17.32 -17.78 2.86
CA LYS A 5 -16.42 -17.14 3.84
C LYS A 5 -15.21 -16.43 3.21
N HIS A 6 -15.45 -15.72 2.11
CA HIS A 6 -14.52 -14.72 1.57
C HIS A 6 -15.25 -13.37 1.47
N ASP A 7 -15.87 -12.94 2.57
CA ASP A 7 -16.29 -11.55 2.69
C ASP A 7 -15.02 -10.68 2.71
N GLU A 8 -14.77 -10.04 1.56
CA GLU A 8 -14.01 -8.81 1.37
C GLU A 8 -12.54 -8.80 1.84
N ILE A 9 -11.70 -9.70 1.33
CA ILE A 9 -10.27 -9.37 1.23
C ILE A 9 -10.15 -8.26 0.19
N ILE A 10 -10.23 -7.00 0.62
CA ILE A 10 -9.95 -5.86 -0.24
C ILE A 10 -8.50 -5.99 -0.67
N ASP A 11 -8.30 -6.20 -1.97
CA ASP A 11 -6.98 -6.26 -2.58
C ASP A 11 -6.14 -5.06 -2.13
N PHE A 12 -4.88 -5.33 -1.80
CA PHE A 12 -3.94 -4.30 -1.36
C PHE A 12 -3.83 -3.17 -2.39
N ASP A 13 -3.85 -3.50 -3.67
CA ASP A 13 -3.80 -2.54 -4.76
C ASP A 13 -5.02 -1.61 -4.74
N ARG A 14 -6.19 -2.17 -4.46
CA ARG A 14 -7.43 -1.41 -4.31
C ARG A 14 -7.37 -0.52 -3.07
N LEU A 15 -6.86 -1.01 -1.94
CA LEU A 15 -6.66 -0.21 -0.74
C LEU A 15 -5.74 0.97 -1.02
N VAL A 16 -4.58 0.73 -1.61
CA VAL A 16 -3.58 1.77 -1.91
C VAL A 16 -4.11 2.83 -2.88
N ASN A 17 -4.92 2.42 -3.86
CA ASN A 17 -5.61 3.36 -4.74
C ASN A 17 -6.63 4.22 -4.00
N LEU A 18 -7.41 3.63 -3.07
CA LEU A 18 -8.35 4.39 -2.21
C LEU A 18 -7.61 5.38 -1.28
N GLN A 19 -6.36 5.09 -0.91
CA GLN A 19 -5.50 6.01 -0.16
C GLN A 19 -4.96 7.18 -1.00
N GLY A 20 -5.12 7.15 -2.33
CA GLY A 20 -4.46 8.09 -3.24
C GLY A 20 -2.96 7.81 -3.43
N CYS A 21 -2.44 6.68 -2.95
CA CYS A 21 -1.02 6.33 -3.05
C CYS A 21 -0.70 5.36 -4.21
N GLY A 22 -1.67 5.09 -5.09
CA GLY A 22 -1.55 4.21 -6.25
C GLY A 22 -0.31 4.44 -7.11
N ARG A 23 -0.04 5.71 -7.47
CA ARG A 23 1.12 6.09 -8.28
C ARG A 23 2.46 5.71 -7.64
N TYR A 24 2.59 5.84 -6.33
CA TYR A 24 3.82 5.49 -5.64
C TYR A 24 4.00 3.97 -5.53
N TYR A 25 2.90 3.24 -5.41
CA TYR A 25 2.92 1.79 -5.39
C TYR A 25 3.27 1.20 -6.76
N GLN A 26 2.72 1.76 -7.84
CA GLN A 26 3.11 1.40 -9.21
C GLN A 26 4.62 1.63 -9.45
N ALA A 27 5.18 2.75 -8.95
CA ALA A 27 6.62 3.00 -9.05
C ALA A 27 7.47 1.93 -8.34
N VAL A 28 7.00 1.40 -7.20
CA VAL A 28 7.66 0.28 -6.52
C VAL A 28 7.57 -1.01 -7.35
N GLN A 29 6.40 -1.32 -7.93
CA GLN A 29 6.22 -2.48 -8.81
C GLN A 29 7.17 -2.41 -10.01
N GLU A 30 7.21 -1.28 -10.72
CA GLU A 30 8.11 -1.07 -11.85
C GLU A 30 9.58 -1.21 -11.46
N CYS A 31 9.98 -0.71 -10.28
CA CYS A 31 11.34 -0.90 -9.80
C CYS A 31 11.66 -2.37 -9.52
N MET A 32 10.72 -3.10 -8.92
CA MET A 32 10.88 -4.53 -8.66
C MET A 32 10.95 -5.33 -9.96
N GLU A 33 10.22 -4.96 -11.00
CA GLU A 33 10.32 -5.56 -12.33
C GLU A 33 11.70 -5.32 -12.95
N ARG A 34 12.28 -4.13 -12.77
CA ARG A 34 13.62 -3.79 -13.30
C ARG A 34 14.78 -4.41 -12.50
N SER A 35 14.57 -4.72 -11.23
CA SER A 35 15.63 -5.11 -10.29
C SER A 35 15.55 -6.58 -9.86
N GLU A 36 14.92 -7.44 -10.67
CA GLU A 36 14.72 -8.87 -10.35
C GLU A 36 14.04 -9.10 -8.97
N ARG A 37 13.14 -8.19 -8.59
CA ARG A 37 12.45 -8.15 -7.30
C ARG A 37 13.37 -7.88 -6.10
N ASP A 38 14.52 -7.26 -6.31
CA ASP A 38 15.36 -6.75 -5.23
C ASP A 38 14.77 -5.47 -4.60
N TRP A 39 14.08 -5.65 -3.48
CA TRP A 39 13.50 -4.55 -2.71
C TRP A 39 14.56 -3.57 -2.14
N ARG A 40 15.84 -3.98 -2.02
CA ARG A 40 16.92 -3.12 -1.52
C ARG A 40 17.32 -2.10 -2.58
N ALA A 41 17.22 -2.45 -3.86
CA ALA A 41 17.42 -1.52 -4.96
C ALA A 41 16.30 -0.48 -5.04
N CYS A 42 15.08 -0.83 -4.62
CA CYS A 42 13.88 0.01 -4.69
C CYS A 42 13.62 0.89 -3.45
N GLN A 43 14.65 1.13 -2.64
CA GLN A 43 14.52 1.88 -1.39
C GLN A 43 14.03 3.32 -1.59
N SER A 44 14.31 3.95 -2.73
CA SER A 44 13.81 5.29 -3.07
C SER A 44 12.28 5.30 -3.23
N GLU A 45 11.77 4.38 -4.02
CA GLU A 45 10.37 4.20 -4.37
C GLU A 45 9.57 3.78 -3.14
N VAL A 46 10.12 2.85 -2.35
CA VAL A 46 9.52 2.41 -1.07
C VAL A 46 9.42 3.57 -0.07
N ARG A 47 10.44 4.43 0.02
CA ARG A 47 10.39 5.63 0.87
C ARG A 47 9.33 6.62 0.40
N ALA A 48 9.23 6.86 -0.90
CA ALA A 48 8.20 7.72 -1.47
C ALA A 48 6.78 7.18 -1.19
N PHE A 49 6.57 5.88 -1.38
CA PHE A 49 5.32 5.20 -1.05
C PHE A 49 4.98 5.32 0.44
N ARG A 50 5.94 5.06 1.33
CA ARG A 50 5.76 5.21 2.79
C ARG A 50 5.40 6.64 3.18
N ASN A 51 6.02 7.65 2.54
CA ASN A 51 5.70 9.05 2.79
C ASN A 51 4.29 9.40 2.34
N CYS A 52 3.82 8.89 1.19
CA CYS A 52 2.43 9.06 0.79
C CYS A 52 1.48 8.42 1.80
N TYR A 53 1.76 7.16 2.18
CA TYR A 53 0.91 6.41 3.09
C TYR A 53 0.80 7.09 4.47
N LYS A 54 1.90 7.60 5.03
CA LYS A 54 1.89 8.35 6.30
C LYS A 54 1.07 9.64 6.26
N HIS A 55 1.02 10.29 5.10
CA HIS A 55 0.24 11.52 4.94
C HIS A 55 -1.21 11.26 4.51
N SER A 56 -1.58 10.00 4.23
CA SER A 56 -2.95 9.68 3.83
C SER A 56 -3.91 9.88 5.02
N GLU A 57 -5.08 10.42 4.72
CA GLU A 57 -6.13 10.70 5.72
C GLU A 57 -6.60 9.43 6.44
N PHE A 58 -6.47 8.27 5.80
CA PHE A 58 -6.85 6.99 6.37
C PHE A 58 -5.90 6.52 7.47
N VAL A 59 -4.59 6.77 7.33
CA VAL A 59 -3.62 6.47 8.40
C VAL A 59 -3.85 7.42 9.57
N LYS A 60 -4.08 8.71 9.31
CA LYS A 60 -4.44 9.69 10.34
C LYS A 60 -5.73 9.31 11.07
N ALA A 61 -6.74 8.84 10.33
CA ALA A 61 -8.01 8.36 10.90
C ALA A 61 -7.82 7.11 11.78
N ARG A 62 -6.90 6.20 11.42
CA ARG A 62 -6.58 5.02 12.25
C ARG A 62 -5.74 5.35 13.48
N GLU A 63 -4.76 6.24 13.36
CA GLU A 63 -3.90 6.65 14.48
C GLU A 63 -4.70 7.41 15.56
N SER A 64 -5.66 8.25 15.16
CA SER A 64 -6.55 8.94 16.09
C SER A 64 -7.54 7.99 16.83
N GLN A 65 -7.85 6.83 16.25
CA GLN A 65 -8.66 5.80 16.90
C GLN A 65 -7.85 4.90 17.84
N ALA A 66 -6.54 4.77 17.64
CA ALA A 66 -5.66 3.95 18.47
C ALA A 66 -5.16 4.65 19.76
N GLN A 67 -5.42 5.95 19.91
CA GLN A 67 -5.06 6.76 21.10
C GLN A 67 -6.22 6.97 22.10
N LYS A 68 -7.35 6.29 21.91
CA LYS A 68 -8.47 6.24 22.87
C LYS A 68 -8.47 4.91 23.61
#